data_AF-A0A258FBD5-F1
#
_entry.id   AF-A0A258FBD5-F1
#
_cell.length_a   1.000
_cell.length_b   1.000
_cell.length_c   1.000
_cell.angle_alpha   90.00
_cell.angle_beta   90.00
_cell.angle_gamma   90.00
#
_symmetry.space_group_name_H-M   'P 1'
#
loop_
_entity.id
_entity.type
_entity.pdbx_description
1 polymer ?
#
loop_
_entity_poly.entity_id
_entity_poly.type
_entity_poly.pdbx_seq_one_letter_code
_entity_poly.pdbx_strand_id
1 'polypeptide(L)'
;MNQLKNTTFSDRITLANEAKKARLAAFKPKPTVQAEEPLDREAERAAEREAVRKARAEAKEAARLEVLARQEAELANKRSAIKERKALTAAEQKEKRDARYAARQARKGR
;
A
#
# COMPACT_ATOMS: atom_id res chain seq x y z
N MET A 1 -31.77 -49.84 46.83
CA MET A 1 -30.62 -48.99 47.20
C MET A 1 -29.49 -49.30 46.24
N ASN A 2 -29.19 -48.41 45.29
CA ASN A 2 -28.04 -48.59 44.39
C ASN A 2 -26.78 -48.12 45.15
N GLN A 3 -25.93 -49.04 45.61
CA GLN A 3 -24.61 -48.68 46.12
C GLN A 3 -23.81 -47.97 45.01
N LEU A 4 -23.43 -46.72 45.24
CA LEU A 4 -22.47 -46.03 44.38
C LEU A 4 -21.10 -46.70 44.58
N LYS A 5 -20.51 -47.19 43.50
CA LYS A 5 -19.13 -47.72 43.48
C LYS A 5 -18.13 -46.56 43.40
N ASN A 6 -16.93 -46.75 43.94
CA ASN A 6 -15.80 -45.79 43.88
C ASN A 6 -16.04 -44.47 44.62
N THR A 7 -16.58 -44.53 45.84
CA THR A 7 -16.95 -43.35 46.62
C THR A 7 -15.78 -42.74 47.39
N THR A 8 -14.74 -43.51 47.70
CA THR A 8 -13.58 -43.03 48.46
C THR A 8 -12.58 -42.28 47.58
N PHE A 9 -11.73 -41.45 48.19
CA PHE A 9 -10.68 -40.71 47.48
C PHE A 9 -9.64 -41.66 46.84
N SER A 10 -9.26 -42.72 47.57
CA SER A 10 -8.34 -43.74 47.08
C SER A 10 -8.88 -44.45 45.83
N ASP A 11 -10.18 -44.77 45.81
CA ASP A 11 -10.82 -45.42 44.65
C ASP A 11 -10.83 -44.51 43.41
N ARG A 12 -10.92 -43.18 43.58
CA ARG A 12 -10.85 -42.24 42.46
C ARG A 12 -9.44 -42.14 41.89
N ILE A 13 -8.42 -42.22 42.73
CA ILE A 13 -7.01 -42.23 42.29
C ILE A 13 -6.71 -43.50 41.50
N THR A 14 -7.12 -44.66 42.00
CA THR A 14 -6.89 -45.94 41.30
C THR A 14 -7.60 -45.94 39.95
N LEU A 15 -8.87 -45.53 39.91
CA LEU A 15 -9.63 -45.39 38.67
C LEU A 15 -8.98 -44.42 37.67
N ALA A 16 -8.50 -43.26 38.12
CA ALA A 16 -7.82 -42.29 37.25
C ALA A 16 -6.51 -42.85 36.68
N ASN A 17 -5.75 -43.59 37.49
CA ASN A 17 -4.52 -44.24 37.05
C ASN A 17 -4.79 -45.38 36.06
N GLU A 18 -5.81 -46.19 36.31
CA GLU A 18 -6.27 -47.24 35.41
C GLU A 18 -6.77 -46.66 34.09
N ALA A 19 -7.55 -45.58 34.12
CA ALA A 19 -8.00 -44.87 32.92
C ALA A 19 -6.84 -44.26 32.12
N LYS A 20 -5.82 -43.71 32.79
CA LYS A 20 -4.61 -43.19 32.13
C LYS A 20 -3.81 -44.31 31.47
N LYS A 21 -3.63 -45.43 32.17
CA LYS A 21 -2.99 -46.64 31.61
C LYS A 21 -3.75 -47.17 30.40
N ALA A 22 -5.08 -47.25 30.49
CA ALA A 22 -5.93 -47.68 29.38
C ALA A 22 -5.83 -46.75 28.16
N ARG A 23 -5.83 -45.42 28.38
CA ARG A 23 -5.64 -44.44 27.30
C ARG A 23 -4.27 -44.53 26.63
N LEU A 24 -3.21 -44.72 27.40
CA LEU A 24 -1.86 -44.91 26.86
C LEU A 24 -1.72 -46.23 26.10
N ALA A 25 -2.33 -47.31 26.59
CA ALA A 25 -2.37 -48.59 25.88
C ALA A 25 -3.16 -48.51 24.56
N ALA A 26 -4.23 -47.69 24.53
CA ALA A 26 -4.99 -47.41 23.31
C ALA A 26 -4.32 -46.37 22.40
N PHE A 27 -3.28 -45.67 22.87
CA PHE A 27 -2.59 -44.65 22.10
C PHE A 27 -1.72 -45.30 21.04
N LYS A 28 -2.19 -45.24 19.80
CA LYS A 28 -1.47 -45.69 18.60
C LYS A 28 -1.07 -44.45 17.81
N PRO A 29 0.09 -43.83 18.10
CA PRO A 29 0.53 -42.67 17.35
C PRO A 29 0.74 -43.08 15.90
N LYS A 30 0.26 -42.24 14.98
CA LYS A 30 0.60 -42.40 13.56
C LYS A 30 2.11 -42.19 13.40
N PRO A 31 2.77 -42.92 12.49
CA PRO A 31 4.17 -42.66 12.18
C PRO A 31 4.31 -41.22 11.68
N THR A 32 5.41 -40.58 12.05
CA THR A 32 5.76 -39.27 11.48
C THR A 32 5.93 -39.43 9.99
N VAL A 33 5.07 -38.77 9.22
CA VAL A 33 5.21 -38.69 7.75
C VAL A 33 6.26 -37.62 7.47
N GLN A 34 7.40 -38.03 6.92
CA GLN A 34 8.39 -37.10 6.39
C GLN A 34 7.97 -36.68 4.98
N ALA A 35 8.28 -35.45 4.59
CA ALA A 35 8.13 -35.03 3.21
C ALA A 35 9.05 -35.87 2.31
N GLU A 36 8.53 -36.30 1.15
CA GLU A 36 9.30 -37.06 0.16
C GLU A 36 10.47 -36.22 -0.40
N GLU A 37 10.26 -34.91 -0.51
CA GLU A 37 11.28 -33.95 -0.90
C GLU A 37 11.61 -32.98 0.26
N PRO A 38 12.89 -32.66 0.49
CA PRO A 38 13.27 -31.66 1.47
C PRO A 38 12.79 -30.28 1.02
N LEU A 39 12.10 -29.57 1.91
CA LEU A 39 11.67 -28.19 1.67
C LEU A 39 12.89 -27.26 1.60
N ASP A 40 13.16 -26.70 0.41
CA ASP A 40 14.18 -25.67 0.25
C ASP A 40 13.63 -24.28 0.59
N ARG A 41 13.63 -23.99 1.90
CA ARG A 41 13.21 -22.70 2.43
C ARG A 41 14.16 -21.55 2.05
N GLU A 42 15.37 -21.84 1.59
CA GLU A 42 16.30 -20.79 1.16
C GLU A 42 15.94 -20.30 -0.23
N ALA A 43 15.63 -21.21 -1.15
CA ALA A 43 15.13 -20.90 -2.48
C ALA A 43 13.81 -20.10 -2.41
N GLU A 44 12.85 -20.54 -1.59
CA GLU A 44 11.58 -19.82 -1.40
C GLU A 44 11.82 -18.38 -0.90
N ARG A 45 12.61 -18.22 0.17
CA ARG A 45 12.94 -16.89 0.71
C ARG A 45 13.76 -16.04 -0.26
N ALA A 46 14.55 -16.65 -1.13
CA ALA A 46 15.29 -15.92 -2.17
C ALA A 46 14.32 -15.38 -3.24
N ALA A 47 13.42 -16.22 -3.74
CA ALA A 47 12.40 -15.83 -4.71
C ALA A 47 11.47 -14.72 -4.17
N GLU A 48 11.02 -14.85 -2.92
CA GLU A 48 10.22 -13.81 -2.26
C GLU A 48 10.97 -12.48 -2.14
N ARG A 49 12.25 -12.52 -1.74
CA ARG A 49 13.08 -11.31 -1.65
C ARG A 49 13.28 -10.65 -3.00
N GLU A 50 13.46 -11.42 -4.06
CA GLU A 50 13.57 -10.89 -5.42
C GLU A 50 12.27 -10.25 -5.90
N ALA A 51 11.12 -10.89 -5.64
CA ALA A 51 9.81 -10.33 -5.95
C ALA A 51 9.60 -8.99 -5.23
N VAL A 52 9.94 -8.91 -3.94
CA VAL A 52 9.85 -7.68 -3.16
C VAL A 52 10.79 -6.60 -3.70
N ARG A 53 12.01 -6.96 -4.11
CA ARG A 53 12.95 -5.99 -4.72
C ARG A 53 12.42 -5.43 -6.03
N LYS A 54 11.85 -6.28 -6.89
CA LYS A 54 11.23 -5.85 -8.16
C LYS A 54 10.05 -4.90 -7.91
N ALA A 55 9.12 -5.29 -7.03
CA ALA A 55 7.98 -4.45 -6.68
C ALA A 55 8.40 -3.09 -6.09
N ARG A 56 9.46 -3.05 -5.27
CA ARG A 56 9.99 -1.79 -4.73
C ARG A 56 10.66 -0.92 -5.80
N ALA A 57 11.36 -1.53 -6.76
CA ALA A 57 11.97 -0.80 -7.86
C ALA A 57 10.90 -0.16 -8.76
N GLU A 58 9.86 -0.91 -9.10
CA GLU A 58 8.72 -0.43 -9.90
C GLU A 58 7.98 0.72 -9.18
N ALA A 59 7.67 0.55 -7.90
CA ALA A 59 7.03 1.60 -7.10
C ALA A 59 7.89 2.87 -7.00
N LYS A 60 9.21 2.73 -6.90
CA LYS A 60 10.14 3.87 -6.84
C LYS A 60 10.19 4.63 -8.16
N GLU A 61 10.24 3.93 -9.29
CA GLU A 61 10.21 4.56 -10.61
C GLU A 61 8.87 5.23 -10.88
N ALA A 62 7.74 4.59 -10.51
CA ALA A 62 6.42 5.21 -10.63
C ALA A 62 6.33 6.51 -9.80
N ALA A 63 6.81 6.50 -8.55
CA ALA A 63 6.85 7.70 -7.71
C ALA A 63 7.75 8.79 -8.30
N ARG A 64 8.88 8.43 -8.90
CA ARG A 64 9.78 9.37 -9.57
C ARG A 64 9.10 10.03 -10.77
N LEU A 65 8.44 9.24 -11.61
CA LEU A 65 7.70 9.73 -12.77
C LEU A 65 6.54 10.65 -12.35
N GLU A 66 5.83 10.33 -11.27
CA GLU A 66 4.76 11.16 -10.75
C GLU A 66 5.27 12.53 -10.27
N VAL A 67 6.41 12.56 -9.56
CA VAL A 67 7.03 13.82 -9.12
C VAL A 67 7.45 14.66 -10.33
N LEU A 68 8.06 14.05 -11.35
CA LEU A 68 8.43 14.74 -12.58
C LEU A 68 7.20 15.30 -13.31
N ALA A 69 6.14 14.50 -13.46
CA ALA A 69 4.90 14.93 -14.09
C ALA A 69 4.24 16.11 -13.35
N ARG A 70 4.24 16.09 -12.01
CA ARG A 70 3.75 17.21 -11.19
C ARG A 70 4.57 18.48 -11.42
N GLN A 71 5.90 18.37 -11.43
CA GLN A 71 6.78 19.51 -11.69
C GLN A 71 6.59 20.09 -13.09
N GLU A 72 6.44 19.25 -14.11
CA GLU A 72 6.17 19.68 -15.48
C GLU A 72 4.81 20.38 -15.59
N ALA A 73 3.78 19.85 -14.95
CA ALA A 73 2.45 20.47 -14.90
C ALA A 73 2.50 21.84 -14.22
N GLU A 74 3.23 21.98 -13.11
CA GLU A 74 3.42 23.27 -12.44
C GLU A 74 4.14 24.29 -13.33
N LEU A 75 5.19 23.87 -14.04
CA LEU A 75 5.90 24.75 -14.98
C LEU A 75 5.01 25.15 -16.16
N ALA A 76 4.20 24.24 -16.68
CA ALA A 76 3.22 24.54 -17.73
C ALA A 76 2.19 25.58 -17.26
N ASN A 77 1.66 25.42 -16.05
CA ASN A 77 0.74 26.37 -15.43
C ASN A 77 1.37 27.75 -15.21
N LYS A 78 2.64 27.80 -14.75
CA LYS A 78 3.38 29.07 -14.63
C LYS A 78 3.55 29.74 -15.99
N ARG A 79 3.85 28.96 -17.04
CA ARG A 79 4.00 29.47 -18.40
C ARG A 79 2.69 30.00 -18.97
N SER A 80 1.55 29.33 -18.76
CA SER A 80 0.24 29.83 -19.20
C SER A 80 -0.14 31.11 -18.47
N ALA A 81 0.01 31.16 -17.15
CA ALA A 81 -0.26 32.36 -16.36
C ALA A 81 0.57 33.58 -16.80
N ILE A 82 1.84 33.38 -17.15
CA ILE A 82 2.69 34.45 -17.70
C ILE A 82 2.17 34.93 -19.05
N LYS A 83 1.73 34.01 -19.94
CA LYS A 83 1.17 34.37 -21.25
C LYS A 83 -0.12 35.16 -21.10
N GLU A 84 -1.01 34.74 -20.21
CA GLU A 84 -2.27 35.44 -19.92
C GLU A 84 -2.00 36.84 -19.38
N ARG A 85 -1.09 36.99 -18.41
CA ARG A 85 -0.69 38.30 -17.89
C ARG A 85 -0.14 39.20 -19.00
N LYS A 86 0.72 38.68 -19.87
CA LYS A 86 1.26 39.45 -21.00
C LYS A 86 0.17 39.88 -21.97
N ALA A 87 -0.77 38.99 -22.29
CA ALA A 87 -1.90 39.31 -23.15
C ALA A 87 -2.77 40.43 -22.57
N LEU A 88 -3.09 40.36 -21.27
CA LEU A 88 -3.85 41.43 -20.58
C LEU A 88 -3.09 42.77 -20.63
N THR A 89 -1.80 42.77 -20.30
CA THR A 89 -1.01 44.01 -20.37
C THR A 89 -0.92 44.60 -21.78
N ALA A 90 -0.85 43.75 -22.81
CA ALA A 90 -0.82 44.20 -24.20
C ALA A 90 -2.17 44.79 -24.64
N ALA A 91 -3.29 44.19 -24.20
CA ALA A 91 -4.63 44.73 -24.41
C ALA A 91 -4.80 46.10 -23.74
N GLU A 92 -4.45 46.23 -22.46
CA GLU A 92 -4.51 47.52 -21.73
C GLU A 92 -3.65 48.61 -22.40
N GLN A 93 -2.44 48.26 -22.87
CA GLN A 93 -1.57 49.20 -23.58
C GLN A 93 -2.14 49.61 -24.93
N LYS A 94 -2.84 48.71 -25.63
CA LYS A 94 -3.53 49.04 -26.88
C LYS A 94 -4.69 50.00 -26.61
N GLU A 95 -5.54 49.71 -25.64
CA GLU A 95 -6.66 50.59 -25.26
C GLU A 95 -6.17 52.01 -24.88
N LYS A 96 -5.09 52.11 -24.10
CA LYS A 96 -4.49 53.42 -23.77
C LYS A 96 -3.97 54.17 -25.00
N ARG A 97 -3.38 53.46 -25.98
CA ARG A 97 -2.92 54.07 -27.24
C ARG A 97 -4.09 54.54 -28.09
N ASP A 98 -5.11 53.71 -28.22
CA ASP A 98 -6.30 54.01 -29.01
C ASP A 98 -7.06 55.20 -28.40
N ALA A 99 -7.20 55.28 -27.07
CA ALA A 99 -7.76 56.42 -26.37
C ALA A 99 -6.97 57.72 -26.60
N ARG A 100 -5.62 57.66 -26.56
CA ARG A 100 -4.76 58.82 -26.87
C ARG A 100 -4.90 59.27 -28.32
N TYR A 101 -5.00 58.32 -29.26
CA TYR A 101 -5.17 58.61 -30.67
C TYR A 101 -6.53 59.28 -30.93
N ALA A 102 -7.61 58.74 -30.35
CA ALA A 102 -8.94 59.33 -30.41
C ALA A 102 -8.95 60.77 -29.85
N ALA A 103 -8.34 61.00 -28.68
CA ALA A 103 -8.22 62.34 -28.11
C ALA A 103 -7.42 63.31 -28.99
N ARG A 104 -6.37 62.84 -29.67
CA ARG A 104 -5.59 63.65 -30.61
C ARG A 104 -6.43 64.02 -31.85
N GLN A 105 -7.17 63.08 -32.41
CA GLN A 105 -8.03 63.35 -33.56
C GLN A 105 -9.15 64.32 -33.20
N ALA A 106 -9.77 64.18 -32.03
CA ALA A 106 -10.76 65.13 -31.51
C ALA A 106 -10.20 66.56 -31.36
N ARG A 107 -8.91 66.71 -31.05
CA ARG A 107 -8.25 68.03 -31.02
C ARG A 107 -7.90 68.60 -32.39
N LYS A 108 -7.63 67.75 -33.38
CA LYS A 108 -7.22 68.16 -34.73
C LYS A 108 -8.42 68.51 -35.63
N GLY A 109 -9.59 67.95 -35.35
CA GLY A 109 -10.85 68.24 -36.03
C GLY A 109 -11.67 69.38 -35.43
N ARG A 110 -11.09 70.17 -34.52
CA ARG A 110 -11.70 71.36 -33.91
C ARG A 110 -11.00 72.62 -34.42
#